data_AF-A0A3P6RXA1-F1
#
_entry.id   AF-A0A3P6RXA1-F1
#
_cell.length_a   1.000
_cell.length_b   1.000
_cell.length_c   1.000
_cell.angle_alpha   90.00
_cell.angle_beta   90.00
_cell.angle_gamma   90.00
#
_symmetry.space_group_name_H-M   'P 1'
#
loop_
_entity.id
_entity.type
_entity.pdbx_description
1 polymer ?
#
loop_
_entity_poly.entity_id
_entity_poly.type
_entity_poly.pdbx_seq_one_letter_code
_entity_poly.pdbx_strand_id
1 'polypeptide(L)'
;MADVVPSAARGSTLFQDSVAGPCESLPKEVTELAEKYQFSINHDRSIQKEVIELKKFIRTAVKKQMKIKAGYVQMQKATNAKKQADNLKREVRDLSDQISDMQEDLQILDVYDTGAF
;
A
#
# COMPACT_ATOMS: atom_id res chain seq x y z
N MET A 1 -63.40 -22.39 -34.98
CA MET A 1 -62.74 -23.53 -34.30
C MET A 1 -61.26 -23.22 -34.26
N ALA A 2 -60.64 -23.38 -33.10
CA ALA A 2 -59.37 -22.78 -32.72
C ALA A 2 -58.15 -23.59 -33.21
N ASP A 3 -57.15 -22.89 -33.75
CA ASP A 3 -55.75 -23.31 -33.90
C ASP A 3 -54.89 -22.13 -33.40
N VAL A 4 -54.38 -22.17 -32.17
CA VAL A 4 -53.06 -22.70 -31.74
C VAL A 4 -51.91 -21.68 -31.94
N VAL A 5 -51.64 -20.98 -30.83
CA VAL A 5 -50.34 -20.67 -30.18
C VAL A 5 -49.23 -19.89 -30.92
N PRO A 6 -48.66 -18.83 -30.28
CA PRO A 6 -47.41 -18.16 -30.69
C PRO A 6 -46.19 -18.91 -30.13
N SER A 7 -45.08 -19.03 -30.88
CA SER A 7 -43.87 -19.64 -30.32
C SER A 7 -42.54 -19.06 -30.79
N ALA A 8 -41.79 -18.63 -29.76
CA ALA A 8 -40.35 -18.65 -29.56
C ALA A 8 -39.48 -17.65 -30.35
N ALA A 9 -39.27 -16.54 -29.66
CA ALA A 9 -38.10 -15.69 -29.78
C ALA A 9 -36.79 -16.49 -29.78
N ARG A 10 -35.87 -16.01 -30.61
CA ARG A 10 -34.49 -16.44 -30.79
C ARG A 10 -33.80 -16.71 -29.46
N GLY A 11 -33.42 -17.97 -29.25
CA GLY A 11 -32.40 -18.32 -28.29
C GLY A 11 -31.06 -17.75 -28.74
N SER A 12 -30.46 -16.90 -27.92
CA SER A 12 -29.05 -16.59 -27.99
C SER A 12 -28.54 -16.33 -26.58
N THR A 13 -27.48 -17.09 -26.27
CA THR A 13 -26.54 -16.92 -25.17
C THR A 13 -27.10 -16.94 -23.75
N LEU A 14 -27.24 -18.17 -23.21
CA LEU A 14 -26.86 -18.40 -21.82
C LEU A 14 -25.36 -18.07 -21.72
N PHE A 15 -25.05 -16.85 -21.31
CA PHE A 15 -23.80 -16.62 -20.60
C PHE A 15 -23.94 -17.39 -19.29
N GLN A 16 -23.13 -18.43 -19.15
CA GLN A 16 -22.82 -18.98 -17.84
C GLN A 16 -22.28 -17.81 -17.02
N ASP A 17 -23.10 -17.30 -16.11
CA ASP A 17 -22.59 -16.70 -14.90
C ASP A 17 -21.88 -17.83 -14.15
N SER A 18 -20.64 -18.10 -14.53
CA SER A 18 -19.67 -18.62 -13.59
C SER A 18 -19.73 -17.66 -12.42
N VAL A 19 -20.28 -18.14 -11.30
CA VAL A 19 -20.00 -17.60 -9.98
C VAL A 19 -18.49 -17.68 -9.81
N ALA A 20 -17.80 -16.67 -10.36
CA ALA A 20 -16.52 -16.26 -9.85
C ALA A 20 -16.85 -15.78 -8.44
N GLY A 21 -16.55 -16.62 -7.45
CA GLY A 21 -16.29 -16.11 -6.11
C GLY A 21 -15.37 -14.89 -6.27
N PRO A 22 -15.51 -13.85 -5.42
CA PRO A 22 -14.75 -12.63 -5.58
C PRO A 22 -13.30 -13.04 -5.76
N CYS A 23 -12.77 -12.79 -6.96
CA CYS A 23 -11.33 -12.79 -7.15
C CYS A 23 -10.86 -11.85 -6.05
N GLU A 24 -10.15 -12.36 -5.05
CA GLU A 24 -9.60 -11.57 -3.95
C GLU A 24 -8.58 -10.61 -4.59
N SER A 25 -9.09 -9.58 -5.27
CA SER A 25 -8.30 -8.52 -5.84
C SER A 25 -7.72 -7.78 -4.66
N LEU A 26 -6.39 -7.70 -4.62
CA LEU A 26 -5.69 -6.91 -3.61
C LEU A 26 -6.30 -5.51 -3.53
N PRO A 27 -6.55 -4.99 -2.31
CA PRO A 27 -7.00 -3.63 -2.15
C PRO A 27 -6.09 -2.67 -2.92
N LYS A 28 -6.70 -1.67 -3.54
CA LYS A 28 -5.99 -0.71 -4.40
C LYS A 28 -4.88 -0.02 -3.63
N GLU A 29 -5.16 0.39 -2.41
CA GLU A 29 -4.25 1.08 -1.51
C GLU A 29 -3.04 0.21 -1.14
N VAL A 30 -3.26 -1.10 -0.93
CA VAL A 30 -2.16 -2.06 -0.66
C VAL A 30 -1.27 -2.20 -1.89
N THR A 31 -1.86 -2.23 -3.07
CA THR A 31 -1.14 -2.34 -4.35
C THR A 31 -0.30 -1.09 -4.62
N GLU A 32 -0.89 0.10 -4.46
CA GLU A 32 -0.20 1.38 -4.64
C GLU A 32 0.97 1.54 -3.66
N LEU A 33 0.80 1.11 -2.40
CA LEU A 33 1.88 1.12 -1.42
C LEU A 33 2.97 0.11 -1.77
N ALA A 34 2.62 -1.10 -2.23
CA ALA A 34 3.64 -2.05 -2.68
C ALA A 34 4.48 -1.50 -3.83
N GLU A 35 3.85 -0.83 -4.81
CA GLU A 35 4.56 -0.16 -5.91
C GLU A 35 5.44 0.99 -5.41
N LYS A 36 4.91 1.87 -4.56
CA LYS A 36 5.66 2.99 -3.94
C LYS A 36 6.94 2.53 -3.25
N TYR A 37 6.88 1.38 -2.58
CA TYR A 37 8.00 0.80 -1.84
C TYR A 37 8.80 -0.22 -2.63
N GLN A 38 8.47 -0.45 -3.92
CA GLN A 38 9.08 -1.49 -4.76
C GLN A 38 9.04 -2.88 -4.11
N PHE A 39 7.96 -3.16 -3.39
CA PHE A 39 7.69 -4.44 -2.75
C PHE A 39 6.98 -5.37 -3.73
N SER A 40 7.48 -6.59 -3.89
CA SER A 40 6.88 -7.59 -4.76
C SER A 40 5.80 -8.37 -4.01
N ILE A 41 4.55 -8.24 -4.44
CA ILE A 41 3.44 -9.01 -3.89
C ILE A 41 3.43 -10.42 -4.51
N ASN A 42 3.32 -11.44 -3.66
CA ASN A 42 3.13 -12.81 -4.10
C ASN A 42 1.63 -13.18 -4.07
N HIS A 43 1.04 -13.35 -5.25
CA HIS A 43 -0.39 -13.67 -5.41
C HIS A 43 -0.75 -15.11 -5.02
N ASP A 44 0.23 -16.00 -4.79
CA ASP A 44 -0.01 -17.36 -4.29
C ASP A 44 -0.20 -17.40 -2.76
N ARG A 45 0.05 -16.27 -2.08
CA ARG A 45 -0.09 -16.12 -0.62
C ARG A 45 -1.33 -15.31 -0.27
N SER A 46 -1.82 -15.48 0.96
CA SER A 46 -2.97 -14.72 1.44
C SER A 46 -2.64 -13.23 1.55
N ILE A 47 -3.62 -12.37 1.21
CA ILE A 47 -3.49 -10.91 1.27
C ILE A 47 -3.00 -10.44 2.64
N GLN A 48 -3.51 -11.02 3.74
CA GLN A 48 -3.07 -10.69 5.08
C GLN A 48 -1.56 -10.90 5.30
N LYS A 49 -1.00 -12.00 4.76
CA LYS A 49 0.45 -12.27 4.88
C LYS A 49 1.25 -11.23 4.10
N GLU A 50 0.81 -10.88 2.89
CA GLU A 50 1.46 -9.87 2.07
C GLU A 50 1.40 -8.48 2.72
N VAL A 51 0.26 -8.10 3.32
CA VAL A 51 0.13 -6.86 4.09
C VAL A 51 1.08 -6.84 5.29
N ILE A 52 1.19 -7.94 6.05
CA ILE A 52 2.13 -8.05 7.18
C ILE A 52 3.58 -7.88 6.72
N GLU A 53 3.95 -8.53 5.60
CA GLU A 53 5.30 -8.42 5.04
C GLU A 53 5.60 -6.99 4.54
N LEU A 54 4.66 -6.36 3.83
CA LEU A 54 4.76 -4.97 3.39
C LEU A 54 4.90 -4.01 4.59
N LYS A 55 4.09 -4.18 5.65
CA LYS A 55 4.23 -3.40 6.90
C LYS A 55 5.60 -3.57 7.52
N LYS A 56 6.13 -4.80 7.57
CA LYS A 56 7.48 -5.07 8.10
C LYS A 56 8.55 -4.41 7.24
N PHE A 57 8.39 -4.41 5.93
CA PHE A 57 9.27 -3.73 4.98
C PHE A 57 9.29 -2.22 5.24
N ILE A 58 8.12 -1.57 5.28
CA ILE A 58 7.99 -0.13 5.51
C ILE A 58 8.52 0.24 6.91
N ARG A 59 8.22 -0.52 7.96
CA ARG A 59 8.78 -0.29 9.31
C ARG A 59 10.31 -0.34 9.33
N THR A 60 10.92 -1.20 8.51
CA THR A 60 12.38 -1.27 8.37
C THR A 60 12.91 -0.01 7.69
N ALA A 61 12.25 0.46 6.65
CA ALA A 61 12.58 1.70 5.97
C ALA A 61 12.42 2.92 6.91
N VAL A 62 11.33 3.01 7.69
CA VAL A 62 11.13 4.06 8.71
C VAL A 62 12.29 4.07 9.72
N LYS A 63 12.66 2.91 10.26
CA LYS A 63 13.81 2.80 11.19
C LYS A 63 15.10 3.30 10.55
N LYS A 64 15.33 3.02 9.26
CA LYS A 64 16.49 3.53 8.52
C LYS A 64 16.45 5.05 8.43
N GLN A 65 15.31 5.64 8.05
CA GLN A 65 15.18 7.10 7.97
C GLN A 65 15.33 7.79 9.33
N MET A 66 14.79 7.21 10.40
CA MET A 66 14.98 7.73 11.77
C MET A 66 16.45 7.74 12.18
N LYS A 67 17.23 6.69 11.84
CA LYS A 67 18.67 6.66 12.11
C LYS A 67 19.42 7.73 11.32
N ILE A 68 19.08 7.92 10.04
CA ILE A 68 19.67 8.97 9.21
C ILE A 68 19.37 10.34 9.82
N LYS A 69 18.10 10.63 10.14
CA LYS A 69 17.69 11.88 10.81
C LYS A 69 18.46 12.11 12.11
N ALA A 70 18.62 11.09 12.94
CA ALA A 70 19.41 11.20 14.17
C ALA A 70 20.87 11.60 13.88
N GLY A 71 21.48 11.05 12.83
CA GLY A 71 22.80 11.46 12.33
C GLY A 71 22.84 12.93 11.93
N TYR A 72 21.87 13.41 11.15
CA TYR A 72 21.79 14.83 10.76
C TYR A 72 21.60 15.76 11.96
N VAL A 73 20.78 15.38 12.95
CA VAL A 73 20.63 16.13 14.20
C VAL A 73 21.94 16.18 14.98
N GLN A 74 22.72 15.10 15.01
CA GLN A 74 24.03 15.09 15.66
C GLN A 74 25.03 15.99 14.91
N MET A 75 25.06 15.93 13.58
CA MET A 75 25.88 16.82 12.75
C MET A 75 25.51 18.29 12.96
N GLN A 76 24.22 18.61 13.05
CA GLN A 76 23.74 19.96 13.32
C GLN A 76 24.30 20.51 14.64
N LYS A 77 24.32 19.69 15.70
CA LYS A 77 24.88 20.08 17.01
C LYS A 77 26.38 20.33 16.96
N ALA A 78 27.10 19.64 16.09
CA ALA A 78 28.55 19.75 15.93
C ALA A 78 28.98 20.83 14.92
N THR A 79 28.03 21.46 14.21
CA THR A 79 28.31 22.38 13.11
C THR A 79 28.24 23.84 13.54
N ASN A 80 29.36 24.56 13.41
CA ASN A 80 29.44 25.99 13.74
C ASN A 80 29.22 26.92 12.51
N ALA A 81 29.40 26.39 11.30
CA ALA A 81 29.27 27.18 10.07
C ALA A 81 27.79 27.40 9.72
N LYS A 82 27.33 28.67 9.71
CA LYS A 82 25.93 29.05 9.49
C LYS A 82 25.29 28.38 8.27
N LYS A 83 25.93 28.46 7.10
CA LYS A 83 25.42 27.86 5.86
C LYS A 83 25.24 26.34 5.96
N GLN A 84 26.20 25.65 6.59
CA GLN A 84 26.10 24.20 6.79
C GLN A 84 24.99 23.87 7.79
N ALA A 85 24.86 24.62 8.88
CA ALA A 85 23.80 24.45 9.86
C ALA A 85 22.41 24.64 9.25
N ASP A 86 22.24 25.63 8.35
CA ASP A 86 20.97 25.88 7.68
C ASP A 86 20.62 24.77 6.66
N ASN A 87 21.63 24.22 5.96
CA ASN A 87 21.42 23.03 5.14
C ASN A 87 20.99 21.83 5.99
N LEU A 88 21.68 21.56 7.10
CA LEU A 88 21.33 20.45 8.01
C LEU A 88 19.92 20.61 8.61
N LYS A 89 19.47 21.84 8.90
CA LYS A 89 18.08 22.10 9.33
C LYS A 89 17.06 21.71 8.27
N ARG A 90 17.36 21.96 7.00
CA ARG A 90 16.49 21.57 5.88
C ARG A 90 16.41 20.05 5.77
N GLU A 91 17.55 19.37 5.76
CA GLU A 91 17.61 17.90 5.69
C GLU A 91 16.84 17.23 6.84
N VAL A 92 16.97 17.75 8.07
CA VAL A 92 16.20 17.23 9.22
C VAL A 92 14.69 17.40 9.04
N ARG A 93 14.25 18.51 8.42
CA ARG A 93 12.84 18.76 8.13
C ARG A 93 12.34 17.81 7.05
N ASP A 94 13.05 17.72 5.94
CA ASP A 94 12.67 16.88 4.80
C ASP A 94 12.60 15.40 5.22
N LEU A 95 13.53 14.93 6.06
CA LEU A 95 13.47 13.59 6.67
C LEU A 95 12.31 13.43 7.65
N SER A 96 11.90 14.49 8.35
CA SER A 96 10.74 14.44 9.23
C SER A 96 9.45 14.29 8.44
N ASP A 97 9.30 15.06 7.37
CA ASP A 97 8.15 15.00 6.48
C ASP A 97 8.07 13.60 5.83
N GLN A 98 9.20 13.09 5.31
CA GLN A 98 9.26 11.73 4.78
C GLN A 98 8.88 10.66 5.82
N ILE A 99 9.36 10.77 7.08
CA ILE A 99 9.00 9.81 8.12
C ILE A 99 7.50 9.86 8.43
N SER A 100 6.90 11.06 8.45
CA SER A 100 5.45 11.22 8.65
C SER A 100 4.67 10.54 7.53
N ASP A 101 5.02 10.79 6.25
CA ASP A 101 4.37 10.14 5.11
C ASP A 101 4.45 8.61 5.20
N MET A 102 5.61 8.07 5.60
CA MET A 102 5.79 6.63 5.78
C MET A 102 4.97 6.07 6.96
N GLN A 103 4.70 6.89 7.98
CA GLN A 103 3.84 6.51 9.10
C GLN A 103 2.36 6.53 8.71
N GLU A 104 1.94 7.48 7.88
CA GLU A 104 0.61 7.52 7.29
C GLU A 104 0.36 6.28 6.41
N ASP A 105 1.32 5.90 5.57
CA ASP A 105 1.26 4.65 4.79
C ASP A 105 1.08 3.40 5.68
N LEU A 106 1.73 3.36 6.84
CA LEU A 106 1.57 2.26 7.80
C LEU A 106 0.16 2.22 8.41
N GLN A 107 -0.45 3.39 8.67
CA GLN A 107 -1.81 3.47 9.18
C GLN A 107 -2.83 2.98 8.15
N ILE A 108 -2.60 3.25 6.87
CA ILE A 108 -3.42 2.69 5.77
C ILE A 108 -3.38 1.15 5.83
N LEU A 109 -2.19 0.57 6.00
CA LEU A 109 -2.04 -0.89 6.10
C LEU A 109 -2.59 -1.50 7.40
N ASP A 110 -2.74 -0.73 8.47
CA ASP A 110 -3.36 -1.21 9.72
C ASP A 110 -4.83 -1.62 9.50
N VAL A 111 -5.54 -0.97 8.57
CA VAL A 111 -6.93 -1.33 8.21
C VAL A 111 -7.02 -2.76 7.67
N TYR A 112 -6.03 -3.19 6.89
CA TYR A 112 -6.00 -4.50 6.23
C TYR A 112 -5.27 -5.59 7.04
N ASP A 113 -4.63 -5.22 8.16
CA ASP A 113 -4.00 -6.16 9.11
C ASP A 113 -4.97 -6.61 10.22
N THR A 114 -6.16 -6.01 10.29
CA THR A 114 -7.23 -6.53 11.15
C THR A 114 -7.80 -7.78 10.47
N GLY A 115 -7.53 -8.96 11.05
CA GLY A 115 -8.02 -10.26 10.57
C GLY A 115 -9.54 -10.44 10.68
N ALA A 116 -10.32 -9.46 10.22
CA ALA A 116 -11.77 -9.48 10.16
C ALA A 116 -12.24 -10.04 8.82
N PHE A 117 -11.88 -11.30 8.53
CA PHE A 117 -12.55 -12.15 7.54
C PHE A 117 -12.55 -13.59 8.04
#